data_AF-A0A7V2W6B7-F1
#
_entry.id   AF-A0A7V2W6B7-F1
#
_cell.length_a   1.000
_cell.length_b   1.000
_cell.length_c   1.000
_cell.angle_alpha   90.00
_cell.angle_beta   90.00
_cell.angle_gamma   90.00
#
_symmetry.space_group_name_H-M   'P 1'
#
loop_
_entity.id
_entity.type
_entity.pdbx_description
1 polymer ?
#
loop_
_entity_poly.entity_id
_entity_poly.type
_entity_poly.pdbx_seq_one_letter_code
_entity_poly.pdbx_strand_id
1 'polypeptide(L)' 'AVTTAEEKFQNVKLNIETVPIEIHCGDCGKNSIIENYKFTCATCGKPNNNVVHGTELLIHQVHFRE' A
#
# COMPACT_ATOMS: atom_id res chain seq x y z
N ALA A 1 -5.45 -20.01 2.37
CA ALA A 1 -4.79 -19.20 3.41
C ALA A 1 -4.11 -20.15 4.39
N VAL A 2 -2.96 -19.78 4.97
CA VAL A 2 -2.33 -20.56 6.05
C VAL A 2 -3.23 -20.48 7.28
N THR A 3 -3.69 -21.63 7.77
CA THR A 3 -4.66 -21.73 8.88
C THR A 3 -4.00 -21.98 10.23
N THR A 4 -2.71 -22.34 10.25
CA THR A 4 -1.94 -22.67 11.46
C THR A 4 -0.48 -22.24 11.29
N ALA A 5 0.15 -21.78 12.38
CA ALA A 5 1.55 -21.37 12.37
C ALA A 5 2.49 -22.59 12.40
N GLU A 6 3.53 -22.58 11.56
CA GLU A 6 4.60 -23.59 11.62
C GLU A 6 5.63 -23.22 12.69
N GLU A 7 5.98 -24.18 13.55
CA GLU A 7 6.91 -23.95 14.68
C GLU A 7 8.28 -23.42 14.24
N LYS A 8 8.79 -23.87 13.09
CA LYS A 8 10.10 -23.47 12.56
C LYS A 8 10.22 -21.97 12.26
N PHE A 9 9.09 -21.26 12.14
CA PHE A 9 9.06 -19.82 11.85
C PHE A 9 8.71 -18.94 13.06
N GLN A 10 8.55 -19.51 14.26
CA GLN A 10 8.16 -18.75 15.47
C GLN A 10 9.09 -17.57 15.79
N ASN A 11 10.36 -17.66 15.38
CA ASN A 11 11.37 -16.62 15.63
C ASN A 11 11.67 -15.73 14.40
N VAL A 12 10.89 -15.86 13.32
CA VAL A 12 11.03 -15.00 12.13
C VAL A 12 10.36 -13.65 12.42
N LYS A 13 11.01 -12.56 12.01
CA LYS A 13 10.46 -11.21 12.10
C LYS A 13 9.74 -10.86 10.81
N LEU A 14 8.50 -10.40 10.93
CA LEU A 14 7.75 -9.77 9.84
C LEU A 14 7.91 -8.26 9.96
N ASN A 15 8.54 -7.64 8.96
CA ASN A 15 8.60 -6.19 8.84
C ASN A 15 7.56 -5.76 7.79
N ILE A 16 6.66 -4.86 8.15
CA ILE A 16 5.63 -4.33 7.26
C ILE A 16 5.98 -2.89 6.95
N GLU A 17 6.06 -2.57 5.66
CA GLU A 17 6.16 -1.21 5.16
C GLU A 17 4.81 -0.76 4.63
N THR A 18 4.32 0.38 5.11
CA THR A 18 3.06 0.95 4.65
C THR A 18 3.32 1.81 3.42
N VAL A 19 2.78 1.40 2.29
CA VAL A 19 2.80 2.17 1.04
C VAL A 19 1.63 3.16 1.03
N PRO A 20 1.86 4.46 0.74
CA PRO A 20 0.78 5.43 0.64
C PRO A 20 -0.12 5.15 -0.56
N ILE A 21 -1.42 5.46 -0.41
CA ILE A 21 -2.38 5.39 -1.53
C ILE A 21 -2.16 6.58 -2.45
N GLU A 22 -1.98 6.33 -3.75
CA GLU A 22 -1.88 7.36 -4.78
C GLU A 22 -3.08 7.28 -5.72
N ILE A 23 -3.66 8.43 -6.05
CA ILE A 23 -4.73 8.53 -7.05
C ILE A 23 -4.27 9.34 -8.27
N HIS A 24 -4.79 9.02 -9.45
CA HIS A 24 -4.65 9.83 -10.66
C HIS A 24 -5.95 10.56 -11.00
N CYS A 25 -5.94 11.88 -11.04
CA CYS A 25 -7.12 12.69 -11.34
C CYS A 25 -7.31 12.91 -12.85
N GLY A 26 -8.39 12.35 -13.42
CA GLY A 26 -8.72 12.54 -14.84
C GLY A 26 -9.07 13.98 -15.24
N ASP A 27 -9.51 14.82 -14.29
CA ASP A 27 -9.89 16.22 -14.59
C ASP A 27 -8.70 17.17 -14.75
N CYS A 28 -7.64 16.97 -13.96
CA CYS A 28 -6.47 17.86 -13.98
C CYS A 28 -5.17 17.15 -14.38
N GLY A 29 -5.22 15.83 -14.61
CA GLY A 29 -4.12 15.00 -15.07
C GLY A 29 -3.01 14.76 -14.05
N LYS A 30 -3.18 15.16 -12.79
CA LYS A 30 -2.16 15.03 -11.75
C LYS A 30 -2.40 13.83 -10.85
N ASN A 31 -1.30 13.26 -10.37
CA ASN A 31 -1.32 12.32 -9.28
C ASN A 31 -1.25 13.03 -7.92
N SER A 32 -1.84 12.43 -6.90
CA SER A 32 -1.69 12.90 -5.53
C SER A 32 -1.84 11.76 -4.53
N ILE A 33 -1.11 11.86 -3.42
CA ILE A 33 -1.24 10.97 -2.28
C ILE A 33 -2.54 11.27 -1.54
N ILE A 34 -3.21 10.22 -1.07
CA ILE A 34 -4.38 10.32 -0.21
C ILE A 34 -3.93 10.44 1.25
N GLU A 35 -4.43 11.47 1.91
CA GLU A 35 -4.26 11.67 3.36
C GLU A 35 -5.60 11.48 4.07
N ASN A 36 -5.54 10.95 5.31
CA ASN A 36 -6.72 10.78 6.17
C ASN A 36 -7.90 10.03 5.52
N TYR A 37 -7.60 9.10 4.59
CA TYR A 37 -8.60 8.36 3.80
C TYR A 37 -9.59 9.27 3.04
N LYS A 38 -9.20 10.51 2.73
CA LYS A 38 -10.03 11.45 1.96
C LYS A 38 -9.65 11.39 0.49
N PHE A 39 -10.46 10.70 -0.30
CA PHE A 39 -10.28 10.48 -1.74
C PHE A 39 -10.62 11.72 -2.59
N THR A 40 -9.81 12.77 -2.44
CA THR A 40 -9.91 14.02 -3.19
C THR A 40 -8.56 14.39 -3.79
N CYS A 41 -8.52 14.83 -5.04
CA CYS A 41 -7.29 15.31 -5.68
C CYS A 41 -6.70 16.50 -4.90
N ALA A 42 -5.44 16.40 -4.49
CA ALA A 42 -4.77 17.46 -3.74
C ALA A 42 -4.56 18.76 -4.54
N THR A 43 -4.64 18.71 -5.88
CA THR A 43 -4.51 19.90 -6.72
C THR A 43 -5.84 20.60 -6.98
N CYS A 44 -6.84 19.89 -7.48
CA CYS A 44 -8.10 20.51 -7.93
C CYS A 44 -9.27 20.33 -6.95
N GLY A 45 -9.08 19.58 -5.86
CA GLY A 45 -10.07 19.35 -4.82
C GLY A 45 -11.23 18.42 -5.20
N LYS A 46 -11.29 17.97 -6.46
CA LYS A 46 -12.36 17.08 -6.92
C LYS A 46 -12.26 15.70 -6.26
N PRO A 47 -13.40 15.11 -5.82
CA PRO A 47 -13.45 13.72 -5.39
C PRO A 47 -13.03 12.78 -6.53
N ASN A 48 -12.24 11.77 -6.22
CA ASN A 48 -11.75 10.80 -7.20
C ASN A 48 -11.33 9.49 -6.51
N ASN A 49 -11.73 8.36 -7.08
CA ASN A 49 -11.43 7.01 -6.59
C ASN A 49 -10.50 6.22 -7.52
N ASN A 50 -9.91 6.85 -8.54
CA ASN A 50 -8.95 6.22 -9.44
C ASN A 50 -7.60 6.02 -8.74
N VAL A 51 -7.52 5.00 -7.90
CA VAL A 51 -6.31 4.57 -7.20
C VAL A 51 -5.37 3.88 -8.18
N VAL A 52 -4.13 4.35 -8.26
CA VAL A 52 -3.09 3.83 -9.14
C VAL A 52 -1.95 3.16 -8.39
N HIS A 53 -1.88 3.34 -7.07
CA HIS A 53 -0.89 2.71 -6.19
C HIS A 53 -1.40 2.61 -4.74
N GLY A 54 -0.84 1.69 -3.95
CA GLY A 54 -1.17 1.49 -2.53
C GLY A 54 -2.29 0.47 -2.30
N THR A 55 -2.62 -0.35 -3.29
CA THR A 55 -3.56 -1.48 -3.17
C THR A 55 -2.85 -2.83 -3.11
N GLU A 56 -1.53 -2.82 -3.18
CA GLU A 56 -0.70 -4.01 -3.30
C GLU A 56 -0.27 -4.53 -1.93
N LEU A 57 -0.13 -5.85 -1.82
CA LEU A 57 0.54 -6.53 -0.70
C LEU A 57 1.60 -7.45 -1.29
N LEU A 58 2.82 -6.93 -1.43
CA LEU A 58 3.92 -7.62 -2.09
C LEU A 58 4.99 -8.02 -1.07
N ILE A 59 5.60 -9.19 -1.26
CA ILE A 59 6.81 -9.56 -0.53
C ILE A 59 7.97 -8.77 -1.15
N HIS A 60 8.48 -7.79 -0.41
CA HIS A 60 9.61 -6.98 -0.87
C HIS A 60 10.94 -7.74 -0.78
N GLN A 61 11.17 -8.44 0.34
CA GLN A 61 12.44 -9.14 0.59
C GLN A 61 12.26 -10.32 1.55
N VAL A 62 13.11 -11.35 1.41
CA VAL A 62 13.25 -12.47 2.35
C VAL A 62 14.71 -12.60 2.77
N HIS A 63 14.97 -12.64 4.08
CA HIS A 63 16.31 -12.88 4.61
C HIS A 63 16.45 -14.33 5.07
N PHE A 64 17.49 -15.00 4.61
CA PHE A 64 17.86 -16.35 5.05
C PHE A 64 18.98 -16.26 6.09
N ARG A 65 19.02 -17.22 7.01
CA ARG A 65 20.20 -17.43 7.85
C ARG A 65 21.28 -18.09 6.98
N GLU A 66 22.53 -17.70 7.21
CA GLU A 66 23.69 -18.36 6.58
C GLU A 66 23.80 -19.84 7.01
#